data_AF-A0A1C2IXR7-F1
#
_entry.id   AF-A0A1C2IXR7-F1
#
_cell.length_a   1.000
_cell.length_b   1.000
_cell.length_c   1.000
_cell.angle_alpha   90.00
_cell.angle_beta   90.00
_cell.angle_gamma   90.00
#
_symmetry.space_group_name_H-M   'P 1'
#
loop_
_entity.id
_entity.type
_entity.pdbx_description
1 polymer ?
#
loop_
_entity_poly.entity_id
_entity_poly.type
_entity_poly.pdbx_seq_one_letter_code
_entity_poly.pdbx_strand_id
1 'polypeptide(L)'
;MTISCAIECDGAAWWWSANMRLLPYEKNRGKRCCSCGDMVRYGAKYIQVERWRDYANDIEERIYGDEVPLASWVVCESCAPIFVKFYNMNVDLGLGVTNLHNLLVEFEALYGPSVGFKLKLPTYQPGGIWV
;
A
#
# COMPACT_ATOMS: atom_id res chain seq x y z
N MET A 1 16.08 -9.88 -4.62
CA MET A 1 15.87 -8.48 -5.02
C MET A 1 14.39 -8.21 -4.90
N THR A 2 14.00 -7.17 -4.15
CA THR A 2 12.62 -6.89 -3.72
C THR A 2 12.01 -5.66 -4.41
N ILE A 3 12.79 -4.93 -5.21
CA ILE A 3 12.38 -3.70 -5.89
C ILE A 3 12.53 -3.91 -7.39
N SER A 4 11.41 -3.96 -8.11
CA SER A 4 11.33 -3.94 -9.57
C SER A 4 10.65 -2.63 -10.01
N CYS A 5 11.07 -2.12 -11.17
CA CYS A 5 10.46 -0.97 -11.85
C CYS A 5 9.42 -1.38 -12.90
N ALA A 6 9.01 -2.65 -12.89
CA ALA A 6 7.98 -3.20 -13.77
C ALA A 6 6.86 -3.78 -12.91
N ILE A 7 5.63 -3.31 -13.19
CA ILE A 7 4.40 -4.00 -12.82
C ILE A 7 4.32 -5.21 -13.76
N GLU A 8 4.99 -6.31 -13.43
CA GLU A 8 4.73 -7.60 -14.11
C GLU A 8 3.40 -8.14 -13.53
N CYS A 9 2.28 -7.69 -14.10
CA CYS A 9 0.93 -8.13 -13.72
C CYS A 9 0.55 -9.50 -14.30
N ASP A 10 1.38 -10.09 -15.15
CA ASP A 10 1.06 -11.36 -15.81
C ASP A 10 1.24 -12.52 -14.81
N GLY A 11 0.16 -12.87 -14.10
CA GLY A 11 0.08 -14.03 -13.21
C GLY A 11 0.03 -13.74 -11.70
N ALA A 12 -0.15 -12.48 -11.29
CA ALA A 12 -0.39 -12.18 -9.88
C ALA A 12 -1.75 -12.71 -9.42
N ALA A 13 -1.79 -13.51 -8.36
CA ALA A 13 -3.02 -14.09 -7.82
C ALA A 13 -4.02 -13.06 -7.23
N TRP A 14 -3.63 -11.79 -7.18
CA TRP A 14 -4.44 -10.66 -6.71
C TRP A 14 -3.80 -9.34 -7.15
N TRP A 15 -4.60 -8.29 -7.25
CA TRP A 15 -4.16 -6.91 -7.50
C TRP A 15 -4.78 -5.94 -6.50
N TRP A 16 -4.29 -4.70 -6.49
CA TRP A 16 -4.75 -3.67 -5.57
C TRP A 16 -4.83 -2.29 -6.21
N SER A 17 -5.63 -1.44 -5.58
CA SER A 17 -5.75 -0.02 -5.89
C SER A 17 -5.93 0.73 -4.58
N ALA A 18 -5.47 1.97 -4.54
CA ALA A 18 -5.61 2.80 -3.35
C ALA A 18 -5.84 4.25 -3.76
N ASN A 19 -6.85 4.88 -3.14
CA ASN A 19 -6.93 6.32 -3.11
C ASN A 19 -5.91 6.80 -2.07
N MET A 20 -4.86 7.49 -2.52
CA MET A 20 -3.76 7.97 -1.69
C MET A 20 -4.16 9.10 -0.73
N ARG A 21 -5.31 9.02 -0.09
CA ARG A 21 -5.78 9.97 0.94
C ARG A 21 -5.76 9.30 2.30
N LEU A 22 -5.39 10.07 3.32
CA LEU A 22 -5.61 9.65 4.70
C LEU A 22 -7.10 9.80 5.04
N LEU A 23 -7.71 8.68 5.40
CA LEU A 23 -9.08 8.58 5.88
C LEU A 23 -9.09 8.39 7.41
N PRO A 24 -10.10 8.91 8.12
CA PRO A 24 -10.29 8.60 9.52
C PRO A 24 -10.75 7.15 9.70
N TYR A 25 -10.19 6.44 10.68
CA TYR A 25 -10.59 5.09 11.03
C TYR A 25 -11.73 5.12 12.05
N GLU A 26 -12.95 4.91 11.58
CA GLU A 26 -14.17 5.01 12.41
C GLU A 26 -14.70 3.64 12.88
N LYS A 27 -13.99 2.55 12.57
CA LYS A 27 -14.44 1.19 12.90
C LYS A 27 -14.06 0.83 14.35
N ASN A 28 -14.97 0.15 15.04
CA ASN A 28 -14.76 -0.29 16.43
C ASN A 28 -13.67 -1.37 16.57
N ARG A 29 -13.59 -2.27 15.59
CA ARG A 29 -12.55 -3.32 15.56
C ARG A 29 -11.34 -2.79 14.82
N GLY A 30 -10.20 -2.70 15.50
CA GLY A 30 -8.93 -2.30 14.88
C GLY A 30 -8.45 -3.26 13.81
N LYS A 31 -7.55 -2.78 12.95
CA LYS A 31 -6.97 -3.56 11.84
C LYS A 31 -5.46 -3.32 11.76
N ARG A 32 -4.70 -4.36 11.43
CA ARG A 32 -3.25 -4.25 11.30
C ARG A 32 -2.86 -3.60 9.98
N CYS A 33 -1.86 -2.73 10.03
CA CYS A 33 -1.18 -2.19 8.86
C CYS A 33 -0.60 -3.34 8.03
N CYS A 34 -0.86 -3.37 6.72
CA CYS A 34 -0.34 -4.40 5.83
C CYS A 34 1.17 -4.29 5.58
N SER A 35 1.80 -3.20 6.02
CA SER A 35 3.25 -2.98 5.92
C SER A 35 3.98 -3.29 7.23
N CYS A 36 3.69 -2.56 8.30
CA CYS A 36 4.43 -2.68 9.57
C CYS A 36 3.76 -3.61 10.59
N GLY A 37 2.50 -4.00 10.39
CA GLY A 37 1.74 -4.81 11.34
C GLY A 37 1.12 -4.03 12.51
N ASP A 38 1.41 -2.74 12.66
CA ASP A 38 0.85 -1.90 13.73
C ASP A 38 -0.67 -1.82 13.68
N MET A 39 -1.30 -1.68 14.84
CA MET A 39 -2.75 -1.65 14.96
C MET A 39 -3.31 -0.25 14.65
N VAL A 40 -4.09 -0.12 13.57
CA VAL A 40 -4.94 1.04 13.30
C VAL A 40 -6.22 0.89 14.13
N ARG A 41 -6.47 1.85 15.04
CA ARG A 41 -7.62 1.88 15.94
C ARG A 41 -8.53 3.08 15.63
N TYR A 42 -9.68 3.12 16.30
CA TYR A 42 -10.62 4.23 16.21
C TYR A 42 -9.92 5.58 16.37
N GLY A 43 -10.21 6.52 15.46
CA GLY A 43 -9.63 7.87 15.44
C GLY A 43 -8.26 8.00 14.76
N ALA A 44 -7.57 6.89 14.47
CA ALA A 44 -6.32 6.93 13.71
C ALA A 44 -6.58 7.27 12.23
N LYS A 45 -5.55 7.77 11.53
CA LYS A 45 -5.59 7.96 10.08
C LYS A 45 -4.92 6.81 9.35
N TYR A 46 -5.42 6.50 8.16
CA TYR A 46 -4.89 5.42 7.32
C TYR A 46 -5.17 5.65 5.84
N ILE A 47 -4.42 4.99 4.97
CA ILE A 47 -4.79 4.81 3.55
C ILE A 47 -5.50 3.46 3.41
N GLN A 48 -6.67 3.47 2.79
CA GLN A 48 -7.38 2.25 2.41
C GLN A 48 -6.80 1.68 1.12
N VAL A 49 -6.47 0.39 1.14
CA VAL A 49 -6.03 -0.35 -0.04
C VAL A 49 -7.11 -1.35 -0.40
N GLU A 50 -7.75 -1.14 -1.53
CA GLU A 50 -8.73 -2.06 -2.12
C GLU A 50 -7.99 -3.16 -2.88
N ARG A 51 -8.56 -4.36 -2.86
CA ARG A 51 -7.89 -5.57 -3.32
C ARG A 51 -8.88 -6.48 -4.02
N TRP A 52 -8.43 -7.15 -5.06
CA TRP A 52 -9.23 -8.06 -5.87
C TRP A 52 -8.39 -9.25 -6.31
N ARG A 53 -9.06 -10.30 -6.75
CA ARG A 53 -8.47 -11.48 -7.38
C ARG A 53 -9.42 -12.02 -8.43
N ASP A 54 -8.94 -12.92 -9.27
CA ASP A 54 -9.81 -13.68 -10.16
C ASP A 54 -10.78 -14.58 -9.37
N TYR A 55 -11.92 -14.90 -9.97
CA TYR A 55 -12.83 -15.90 -9.44
C TYR A 55 -12.16 -17.28 -9.39
N ALA A 56 -12.46 -18.06 -8.34
CA ALA A 56 -11.90 -19.39 -8.17
C ALA A 56 -12.82 -20.50 -8.74
N ASN A 57 -14.10 -20.18 -8.97
CA ASN A 57 -15.12 -21.11 -9.45
C ASN A 57 -16.29 -20.36 -10.09
N ASP A 58 -17.18 -21.14 -10.72
CA ASP A 58 -18.38 -20.67 -11.43
C ASP A 58 -19.40 -19.97 -10.51
N ILE A 59 -19.42 -20.31 -9.22
CA ILE A 59 -20.28 -19.63 -8.25
C ILE A 59 -19.81 -18.20 -8.02
N GLU A 60 -18.50 -18.01 -7.79
CA GLU A 60 -17.91 -16.68 -7.61
C GLU A 60 -18.06 -15.83 -8.88
N GLU A 61 -17.83 -16.42 -10.05
CA GLU A 61 -18.03 -15.76 -11.35
C GLU A 61 -19.47 -15.24 -11.50
N ARG A 62 -20.47 -16.05 -11.11
CA ARG A 62 -21.89 -15.63 -11.16
C ARG A 62 -22.24 -14.52 -10.17
N ILE A 63 -21.56 -14.45 -9.03
CA ILE A 63 -21.84 -13.45 -7.97
C ILE A 63 -21.13 -12.13 -8.27
N TYR A 64 -19.88 -12.20 -8.69
CA TYR A 64 -18.97 -11.06 -8.76
C TYR A 64 -18.62 -10.64 -10.20
N GLY A 65 -18.90 -11.47 -11.20
CA GLY A 65 -18.41 -11.29 -12.56
C GLY A 65 -16.95 -11.71 -12.66
N ASP A 66 -16.11 -10.83 -13.21
CA ASP A 66 -14.72 -11.16 -13.51
C ASP A 66 -13.81 -11.07 -12.28
N GLU A 67 -14.10 -10.17 -11.34
CA GLU A 67 -13.20 -9.84 -10.23
C GLU A 67 -13.87 -10.02 -8.87
N VAL A 68 -13.24 -10.79 -7.98
CA VAL A 68 -13.73 -11.02 -6.63
C VAL A 68 -13.08 -10.04 -5.65
N PRO A 69 -13.86 -9.16 -4.98
CA PRO A 69 -13.31 -8.23 -4.02
C PRO A 69 -12.80 -8.97 -2.77
N LEU A 70 -11.59 -8.62 -2.33
CA LEU A 70 -10.99 -9.10 -1.10
C LEU A 70 -11.21 -8.09 0.03
N ALA A 71 -11.05 -8.56 1.27
CA ALA A 71 -11.00 -7.66 2.41
C ALA A 71 -9.87 -6.64 2.20
N SER A 72 -10.25 -5.35 2.26
CA SER A 72 -9.31 -4.24 2.07
C SER A 72 -8.11 -4.35 3.01
N TRP A 73 -7.02 -3.70 2.69
CA TRP A 73 -5.93 -3.48 3.63
C TRP A 73 -5.92 -2.04 4.12
N VAL A 74 -5.08 -1.80 5.13
CA VAL A 74 -4.85 -0.47 5.68
C VAL A 74 -3.35 -0.23 5.72
N VAL A 75 -2.93 0.96 5.32
CA VAL A 75 -1.58 1.47 5.57
C VAL A 75 -1.71 2.55 6.63
N CYS A 76 -1.03 2.39 7.76
CA CYS A 76 -1.10 3.35 8.86
C CYS A 76 -0.47 4.70 8.49
N GLU A 77 -0.77 5.73 9.27
CA GLU A 77 -0.29 7.10 9.07
C GLU A 77 1.25 7.20 8.97
N SER A 78 2.02 6.37 9.69
CA SER A 78 3.49 6.37 9.62
C SER A 78 4.05 5.75 8.34
N CYS A 79 3.39 4.74 7.79
CA CYS A 79 3.78 4.10 6.53
C CYS A 79 3.26 4.86 5.29
N ALA A 80 2.22 5.68 5.45
CA ALA A 80 1.55 6.36 4.34
C ALA A 80 2.48 7.25 3.49
N PRO A 81 3.38 8.09 4.05
CA PRO A 81 4.30 8.90 3.23
C PRO A 81 5.18 8.07 2.30
N ILE A 82 5.65 6.92 2.78
CA ILE A 82 6.50 5.99 2.02
C ILE A 82 5.70 5.36 0.90
N PHE A 83 4.50 4.88 1.22
CA PHE A 83 3.59 4.27 0.26
C PHE A 83 3.27 5.22 -0.91
N VAL A 84 2.91 6.46 -0.58
CA VAL A 84 2.60 7.49 -1.59
C VAL A 84 3.83 7.84 -2.42
N LYS A 85 5.01 7.96 -1.79
CA LYS A 85 6.23 8.28 -2.51
C LYS A 85 6.59 7.21 -3.53
N PHE A 86 6.54 5.94 -3.14
CA PHE A 86 6.85 4.82 -4.04
C PHE A 86 5.81 4.66 -5.14
N TYR A 87 4.53 4.81 -4.83
CA TYR A 87 3.48 4.84 -5.85
C TYR A 87 3.71 5.94 -6.90
N ASN A 88 4.03 7.16 -6.45
CA ASN A 88 4.31 8.29 -7.36
C ASN A 88 5.58 8.09 -8.20
N MET A 89 6.50 7.23 -7.75
CA MET A 89 7.71 6.85 -8.48
C MET A 89 7.51 5.61 -9.35
N ASN A 90 6.29 5.05 -9.39
CA ASN A 90 5.96 3.82 -10.09
C ASN A 90 6.84 2.63 -9.67
N VAL A 91 7.15 2.55 -8.38
CA VAL A 91 7.85 1.41 -7.77
C VAL A 91 6.83 0.33 -7.44
N ASP A 92 7.08 -0.90 -7.88
CA ASP A 92 6.20 -2.02 -7.56
C ASP A 92 6.32 -2.40 -6.07
N LEU A 93 5.18 -2.71 -5.45
CA LEU A 93 5.07 -2.92 -4.01
C LEU A 93 4.37 -4.24 -3.69
N GLY A 94 5.14 -5.17 -3.11
CA GLY A 94 4.63 -6.37 -2.45
C GLY A 94 3.90 -6.06 -1.13
N LEU A 95 2.73 -5.42 -1.20
CA LEU A 95 1.92 -5.14 -0.01
C LEU A 95 1.56 -6.46 0.70
N GLY A 96 1.60 -6.45 2.04
CA GLY A 96 1.30 -7.64 2.87
C GLY A 96 2.48 -8.58 3.08
N VAL A 97 3.55 -8.49 2.28
CA VAL A 97 4.79 -9.26 2.47
C VAL A 97 5.99 -8.36 2.78
N THR A 98 5.96 -7.11 2.31
CA THR A 98 7.06 -6.15 2.47
C THR A 98 6.72 -5.09 3.52
N ASN A 99 7.69 -4.81 4.40
CA ASN A 99 7.64 -3.66 5.28
C ASN A 99 8.20 -2.43 4.55
N LEU A 100 7.37 -1.38 4.40
CA LEU A 100 7.73 -0.17 3.66
C LEU A 100 8.92 0.58 4.25
N HIS A 101 9.14 0.54 5.57
CA HIS A 101 10.31 1.18 6.18
C HIS A 101 11.60 0.46 5.79
N ASN A 102 11.59 -0.87 5.75
CA ASN A 102 12.73 -1.64 5.28
C ASN A 102 12.98 -1.38 3.79
N LEU A 103 11.90 -1.34 2.99
CA LEU A 103 11.97 -1.04 1.57
C LEU A 103 12.55 0.35 1.29
N LEU A 104 12.22 1.35 2.11
CA LEU A 104 12.81 2.69 2.04
C LEU A 104 14.32 2.65 2.27
N VAL A 105 14.77 1.93 3.30
CA VAL A 105 16.20 1.78 3.60
C VAL A 105 16.93 1.07 2.47
N GLU A 106 16.35 -0.02 1.94
CA GLU A 106 16.89 -0.74 0.78
C GLU A 106 16.98 0.16 -0.46
N PHE A 107 15.92 0.91 -0.75
CA PHE A 107 15.88 1.84 -1.86
C PHE A 107 16.96 2.92 -1.75
N GLU A 108 17.10 3.55 -0.58
CA GLU A 108 18.12 4.58 -0.34
C GLU A 108 19.55 4.04 -0.47
N ALA A 109 19.78 2.78 -0.06
CA ALA A 109 21.10 2.14 -0.16
C ALA A 109 21.46 1.74 -1.59
N LEU A 110 20.49 1.29 -2.40
CA LEU A 110 20.72 0.79 -3.76
C LEU A 110 20.68 1.89 -4.82
N TYR A 111 19.77 2.86 -4.67
CA TYR A 111 19.48 3.88 -5.68
C TYR A 111 19.80 5.31 -5.23
N GLY A 112 20.31 5.48 -3.99
CA GLY A 112 20.76 6.78 -3.52
C GLY A 112 21.95 7.29 -4.36
N PRO A 113 21.91 8.54 -4.86
CA PRO A 113 23.00 9.09 -5.67
C PRO A 113 24.30 9.28 -4.90
N SER A 114 24.26 9.27 -3.56
CA SER A 114 25.41 9.45 -2.69
C SER A 114 25.21 8.83 -1.31
N VAL A 115 26.32 8.62 -0.60
CA VAL A 115 26.30 8.16 0.80
C VAL A 115 25.54 9.16 1.66
N GLY A 116 24.60 8.66 2.47
CA GLY A 116 23.76 9.48 3.33
C GLY A 116 22.56 10.12 2.64
N PHE A 117 22.31 9.80 1.37
CA PHE A 117 21.07 10.19 0.69
C PHE A 117 19.84 9.72 1.47
N LYS A 118 18.85 10.62 1.57
CA LYS A 118 17.54 10.33 2.15
C LYS A 118 16.45 10.76 1.20
N LEU A 119 15.55 9.83 0.89
CA LEU A 119 14.45 10.10 -0.02
C LEU A 119 13.47 11.05 0.67
N LYS A 120 13.22 12.21 0.05
CA LYS A 120 12.24 13.16 0.58
C LYS A 120 10.84 12.56 0.50
N LEU A 121 10.26 12.29 1.66
CA LEU A 121 8.89 11.81 1.79
C LEU A 121 7.91 13.00 1.77
N PRO A 122 6.72 12.81 1.18
CA PRO A 122 5.69 13.84 1.18
C PRO A 122 5.09 14.02 2.57
N THR A 123 4.59 15.22 2.82
CA THR A 123 3.86 15.58 4.03
C THR A 123 2.37 15.72 3.71
N TYR A 124 1.51 15.25 4.62
CA TYR A 124 0.08 15.37 4.44
C TYR A 124 -0.40 16.75 4.91
N GLN A 125 -0.96 17.55 4.00
CA GLN A 125 -1.45 18.90 4.32
C GLN A 125 -2.94 18.91 4.67
N PRO A 126 -3.39 19.87 5.51
CA PRO A 126 -4.81 20.12 5.74
C PRO A 126 -5.48 20.49 4.40
N GLY A 127 -6.37 19.62 3.90
CA GLY A 127 -6.93 19.74 2.54
C GLY A 127 -6.88 18.42 1.74
N GLY A 128 -6.20 17.40 2.27
CA GLY A 128 -6.25 16.06 1.71
C GLY A 128 -5.23 15.79 0.61
N ILE A 129 -4.15 16.57 0.59
CA ILE A 129 -3.13 16.56 -0.46
C ILE A 129 -1.76 16.23 0.15
N TRP A 130 -0.97 15.45 -0.57
CA TRP A 130 0.42 15.16 -0.26
C TRP A 130 1.35 16.16 -0.96
N VAL A 131 2.27 16.79 -0.22
CA VAL A 131 3.22 17.80 -0.71
C VAL A 131 4.66 17.43 -0.36
#